data_AF-A0A961B1Y2-F1
#
_entry.id   AF-A0A961B1Y2-F1
#
_cell.length_a   1.000
_cell.length_b   1.000
_cell.length_c   1.000
_cell.angle_alpha   90.00
_cell.angle_beta   90.00
_cell.angle_gamma   90.00
#
_symmetry.space_group_name_H-M   'P 1'
#
loop_
_entity.id
_entity.type
_entity.pdbx_description
1 polymer ?
#
loop_
_entity_poly.entity_id
_entity_poly.type
_entity_poly.pdbx_seq_one_letter_code
_entity_poly.pdbx_strand_id
1 'polypeptide(L)'
;MIRRLPTDKLVFALPAGLVLLALTNGVAPSQNRPVEKAEAQRAEVLREAAAHDSARDATKKDEPDPSTDRTPLGVDIAQVRLISHQDKATLDPDLGPEKIEIDPAIPAPVDLKPLLEPYLGQPASMGLLADLAKDIIQAWRDSDHPLVDVYFPEQNITRGKVQIVVREAVLGEVTVEGARHSDPACLAGQVRVDAGERINRRVVEADLDWLNENPIRQVNLIYERGEADGTSDIVLQTVEEDPFTVYAGFANTGVNLTGENEWSAGVNWSNPLRTEQSIGYNHGADVDFDTLEAHSLFYRAFLPWRHELRLIGAYVVTDVTTGADPAMPIDIDGESIQATVEYRVPLPRLRCCDGLRHSFTLAGDYKSTNTDLLFGGLSVFDSEIAVVQFRGEYEAALRDGLGMTRLSLGGVWSPGDVLSNNDDASFDLLREDSTADYWYGFAELERLFKLPAEFVLQLRATGQYTDARLTSTEQLLAGGYRSVRGFDENLLRADSGVILNAELISPSFSIFDATVPGAKDRWNLLGFYDAGLLDFNDIDGRPETDPAIQSAGVGVILRLGEFAYARAAYGWVLDTQGIPDEGIPDGKMHFGVTVRY
;
A
#
# COMPACT_ATOMS: atom_id res chain seq x y z
N MET A 1 -9.58 19.01 -13.08
CA MET A 1 -9.12 19.21 -11.68
C MET A 1 -9.39 17.92 -10.92
N ILE A 2 -8.45 16.97 -11.00
CA ILE A 2 -8.60 15.60 -10.49
C ILE A 2 -8.12 15.62 -9.04
N ARG A 3 -9.04 15.55 -8.07
CA ARG A 3 -8.70 15.30 -6.66
C ARG A 3 -8.04 13.91 -6.60
N ARG A 4 -6.72 13.88 -6.37
CA ARG A 4 -6.01 12.65 -6.01
C ARG A 4 -6.63 12.17 -4.70
N LEU A 5 -7.02 10.90 -4.66
CA LEU A 5 -7.49 10.21 -3.46
C LEU A 5 -6.31 9.55 -2.74
N PRO A 6 -6.42 9.31 -1.43
CA PRO A 6 -5.29 8.94 -0.60
C PRO A 6 -4.70 7.56 -0.89
N THR A 7 -3.41 7.42 -0.60
CA THR A 7 -2.60 6.20 -0.74
C THR A 7 -2.67 5.36 0.51
N ASP A 8 -3.65 4.47 0.56
CA ASP A 8 -3.79 3.51 1.64
C ASP A 8 -2.84 2.33 1.36
N LYS A 9 -1.95 1.94 2.28
CA LYS A 9 -1.23 0.65 2.24
C LYS A 9 -1.74 -0.23 3.40
N LEU A 10 -2.86 -0.94 3.23
CA LEU A 10 -3.14 -2.03 4.16
C LEU A 10 -2.01 -3.08 4.04
N VAL A 11 -1.44 -3.46 5.18
CA VAL A 11 -0.49 -4.57 5.28
C VAL A 11 -1.25 -5.87 4.99
N PHE A 12 -0.74 -6.65 4.05
CA PHE A 12 -1.30 -7.91 3.58
C PHE A 12 -1.26 -8.97 4.68
N ALA A 13 -2.30 -9.81 4.77
CA ALA A 13 -2.44 -10.84 5.79
C ALA A 13 -2.38 -12.22 5.15
N LEU A 14 -1.28 -12.94 5.38
CA LEU A 14 -1.11 -14.36 5.07
C LEU A 14 -1.40 -15.23 6.31
N PRO A 15 -1.77 -16.52 6.13
CA PRO A 15 -2.11 -17.39 7.22
C PRO A 15 -0.83 -17.77 7.96
N ALA A 16 -0.60 -17.12 9.09
CA ALA A 16 0.21 -17.66 10.17
C ALA A 16 -0.69 -17.58 11.39
N GLY A 17 -1.40 -18.68 11.69
CA GLY A 17 -2.45 -18.74 12.69
C GLY A 17 -1.98 -18.55 14.15
N LEU A 18 -0.80 -17.98 14.38
CA LEU A 18 -0.34 -17.53 15.68
C LEU A 18 -0.18 -16.01 15.79
N VAL A 19 -0.01 -15.32 14.65
CA VAL A 19 0.31 -13.88 14.59
C VAL A 19 -0.95 -13.02 14.36
N LEU A 20 -2.08 -13.65 14.01
CA LEU A 20 -3.31 -12.95 13.70
C LEU A 20 -3.91 -12.22 14.91
N LEU A 21 -3.63 -12.64 16.14
CA LEU A 21 -4.15 -12.02 17.35
C LEU A 21 -3.43 -10.71 17.71
N ALA A 22 -2.15 -10.58 17.34
CA ALA A 22 -1.31 -9.47 17.79
C ALA A 22 -0.95 -8.44 16.70
N LEU A 23 -0.81 -8.84 15.43
CA LEU A 23 -0.58 -7.87 14.35
C LEU A 23 -1.85 -7.15 13.92
N THR A 24 -3.01 -7.74 14.16
CA THR A 24 -4.25 -7.24 13.59
C THR A 24 -4.96 -6.20 14.44
N ASN A 25 -4.65 -6.14 15.74
CA ASN A 25 -5.13 -5.12 16.65
C ASN A 25 -4.28 -3.82 16.60
N GLY A 26 -3.05 -3.90 16.09
CA GLY A 26 -2.14 -2.76 15.95
C GLY A 26 -2.25 -1.97 14.64
N VAL A 27 -2.94 -2.50 13.63
CA VAL A 27 -3.19 -1.78 12.37
C VAL A 27 -4.63 -1.26 12.38
N ALA A 28 -4.85 -0.18 13.13
CA ALA A 28 -5.91 0.76 12.78
C ALA A 28 -5.77 1.08 11.27
N PRO A 29 -6.85 1.40 10.53
CA PRO A 29 -6.74 2.06 9.23
C PRO A 29 -6.18 3.48 9.43
N SER A 30 -4.92 3.59 9.86
CA SER A 30 -4.12 4.79 10.04
C SER A 30 -3.47 5.22 8.74
N GLN A 31 -3.55 4.39 7.69
CA GLN A 31 -2.96 4.62 6.39
C GLN A 31 -3.61 5.76 5.59
N ASN A 32 -4.88 6.10 5.88
CA ASN A 32 -5.60 7.18 5.19
C ASN A 32 -5.39 8.56 5.85
N ARG A 33 -4.87 8.58 7.08
CA ARG A 33 -4.85 9.76 7.96
C ARG A 33 -3.73 10.76 7.64
N PRO A 34 -2.48 10.35 7.34
CA PRO A 34 -1.45 11.28 6.86
C PRO A 34 -1.92 11.97 5.58
N VAL A 35 -2.59 11.20 4.73
CA VAL A 35 -2.96 11.66 3.40
C VAL A 35 -4.13 12.65 3.42
N GLU A 36 -5.12 12.52 4.31
CA GLU A 36 -6.19 13.52 4.46
C GLU A 36 -5.65 14.85 5.04
N LYS A 37 -4.77 14.80 6.03
CA LYS A 37 -4.13 15.99 6.62
C LYS A 37 -3.18 16.65 5.64
N ALA A 38 -2.40 15.86 4.90
CA ALA A 38 -1.54 16.33 3.83
C ALA A 38 -2.34 16.79 2.61
N GLU A 39 -3.52 16.24 2.31
CA GLU A 39 -4.42 16.75 1.27
C GLU A 39 -5.01 18.10 1.66
N ALA A 40 -5.37 18.29 2.92
CA ALA A 40 -5.82 19.56 3.46
C ALA A 40 -4.69 20.61 3.46
N GLN A 41 -3.48 20.23 3.92
CA GLN A 41 -2.30 21.09 3.86
C GLN A 41 -1.85 21.35 2.42
N ARG A 42 -1.92 20.35 1.53
CA ARG A 42 -1.68 20.50 0.09
C ARG A 42 -2.71 21.42 -0.54
N ALA A 43 -3.98 21.31 -0.18
CA ALA A 43 -5.01 22.22 -0.67
C ALA A 43 -4.70 23.66 -0.23
N GLU A 44 -4.18 23.85 0.98
CA GLU A 44 -3.76 25.15 1.49
C GLU A 44 -2.48 25.67 0.80
N VAL A 45 -1.43 24.85 0.68
CA VAL A 45 -0.18 25.22 -0.03
C VAL A 45 -0.45 25.47 -1.51
N LEU A 46 -1.26 24.64 -2.17
CA LEU A 46 -1.69 24.88 -3.56
C LEU A 46 -2.54 26.14 -3.67
N ARG A 47 -3.31 26.51 -2.64
CA ARG A 47 -4.10 27.74 -2.61
C ARG A 47 -3.20 28.96 -2.40
N GLU A 48 -2.18 28.86 -1.55
CA GLU A 48 -1.17 29.90 -1.35
C GLU A 48 -0.30 30.08 -2.60
N ALA A 49 0.18 28.99 -3.20
CA ALA A 49 0.93 29.00 -4.46
C ALA A 49 0.08 29.54 -5.61
N ALA A 50 -1.18 29.09 -5.74
CA ALA A 50 -2.12 29.62 -6.73
C ALA A 50 -2.46 31.09 -6.45
N ALA A 51 -2.54 31.54 -5.20
CA ALA A 51 -2.73 32.95 -4.86
C ALA A 51 -1.51 33.80 -5.23
N HIS A 52 -0.30 33.25 -5.08
CA HIS A 52 0.96 33.90 -5.45
C HIS A 52 1.12 34.01 -6.98
N ASP A 53 0.76 32.97 -7.73
CA ASP A 53 0.69 33.01 -9.19
C ASP A 53 -0.45 33.91 -9.69
N SER A 54 -1.64 33.83 -9.07
CA SER A 54 -2.78 34.69 -9.41
C SER A 54 -2.50 36.17 -9.13
N ALA A 55 -1.71 36.50 -8.11
CA ALA A 55 -1.30 37.87 -7.81
C ALA A 55 -0.30 38.41 -8.85
N ARG A 56 0.55 37.54 -9.44
CA ARG A 56 1.39 37.88 -10.59
C ARG A 56 0.56 38.02 -11.88
N ASP A 57 -0.34 37.08 -12.15
CA ASP A 57 -1.17 37.08 -13.36
C ASP A 57 -2.24 38.18 -13.37
N ALA A 58 -2.70 38.63 -12.19
CA ALA A 58 -3.62 39.75 -12.06
C ALA A 58 -3.06 41.08 -12.61
N THR A 59 -1.74 41.20 -12.79
CA THR A 59 -1.12 42.36 -13.44
C THR A 59 -1.09 42.29 -14.98
N LYS A 60 -1.49 41.18 -15.60
CA LYS A 60 -1.50 40.96 -17.07
C LYS A 60 -2.89 40.81 -17.71
N LYS A 61 -3.97 40.97 -16.95
CA LYS A 61 -5.32 40.48 -17.31
C LYS A 61 -6.07 41.19 -18.44
N ASP A 62 -5.51 42.25 -19.05
CA ASP A 62 -6.18 43.04 -20.09
C ASP A 62 -5.59 42.89 -21.51
N GLU A 63 -4.54 42.07 -21.69
CA GLU A 63 -4.00 41.77 -23.04
C GLU A 63 -4.55 40.42 -23.56
N PRO A 64 -5.03 40.34 -24.82
CA PRO A 64 -5.43 39.07 -25.42
C PRO A 64 -4.23 38.12 -25.47
N ASP A 65 -4.42 36.87 -25.03
CA ASP A 65 -3.36 35.86 -25.00
C ASP A 65 -2.75 35.65 -26.39
N PRO A 66 -1.48 36.06 -26.61
CA PRO A 66 -0.83 35.95 -27.92
C PRO A 66 -0.77 34.52 -28.43
N SER A 67 -0.79 33.52 -27.55
CA SER A 67 -0.75 32.10 -27.91
C SER A 67 -2.02 31.62 -28.63
N THR A 68 -3.08 32.41 -28.62
CA THR A 68 -4.33 32.12 -29.35
C THR A 68 -4.41 32.84 -30.69
N ASP A 69 -3.50 33.78 -30.97
CA ASP A 69 -3.51 34.57 -32.20
C ASP A 69 -2.99 33.77 -33.39
N ARG A 70 -3.90 33.48 -34.33
CA ARG A 70 -3.62 32.75 -35.58
C ARG A 70 -3.38 33.68 -36.77
N THR A 71 -3.25 34.99 -36.55
CA THR A 71 -2.97 35.96 -37.61
C THR A 71 -1.60 35.67 -38.22
N PRO A 72 -1.49 35.45 -39.55
CA PRO A 72 -0.22 35.19 -40.19
C PRO A 72 0.75 36.38 -40.06
N LEU A 73 2.00 36.09 -39.71
CA LEU A 73 3.11 37.06 -39.66
C LEU A 73 3.69 37.36 -41.06
N GLY A 74 3.05 36.86 -42.12
CA GLY A 74 3.42 37.11 -43.52
C GLY A 74 4.54 36.23 -44.07
N VAL A 75 4.88 35.13 -43.38
CA VAL A 75 5.92 34.19 -43.77
C VAL A 75 5.55 32.75 -43.39
N ASP A 76 5.94 31.77 -44.20
CA ASP A 76 5.78 30.35 -43.88
C ASP A 76 7.02 29.82 -43.18
N ILE A 77 6.85 28.88 -42.24
CA ILE A 77 7.97 28.24 -41.53
C ILE A 77 8.72 27.33 -42.51
N ALA A 78 9.86 27.77 -43.02
CA ALA A 78 10.70 27.00 -43.93
C ALA A 78 11.69 26.09 -43.17
N GLN A 79 12.14 26.53 -41.99
CA GLN A 79 13.20 25.86 -41.24
C GLN A 79 13.10 26.13 -39.75
N VAL A 80 13.36 25.10 -38.93
CA VAL A 80 13.35 25.18 -37.47
C VAL A 80 14.73 24.79 -36.93
N ARG A 81 15.29 25.62 -36.04
CA ARG A 81 16.54 25.34 -35.33
C ARG A 81 16.34 25.35 -33.83
N LEU A 82 16.66 24.24 -33.17
CA LEU A 82 16.71 24.17 -31.72
C LEU A 82 18.14 24.46 -31.27
N ILE A 83 18.31 25.41 -30.35
CA ILE A 83 19.61 25.81 -29.78
C ILE A 83 19.63 25.63 -28.27
N SER A 84 20.78 25.23 -27.73
CA SER A 84 20.89 24.85 -26.31
C SER A 84 20.98 26.04 -25.34
N HIS A 85 21.26 27.25 -25.85
CA HIS A 85 21.44 28.45 -25.04
C HIS A 85 21.17 29.72 -25.86
N GLN A 86 20.72 30.80 -25.22
CA GLN A 86 20.41 32.06 -25.88
C GLN A 86 21.64 32.73 -26.51
N ASP A 87 22.85 32.51 -25.98
CA ASP A 87 24.09 33.07 -26.56
C ASP A 87 24.40 32.54 -27.97
N LYS A 88 23.76 31.44 -28.37
CA LYS A 88 23.84 30.88 -29.73
C LYS A 88 22.77 31.46 -30.68
N ALA A 89 21.87 32.30 -30.18
CA ALA A 89 20.85 32.96 -30.98
C ALA A 89 21.46 34.08 -31.83
N THR A 90 20.95 34.25 -33.04
CA THR A 90 21.40 35.28 -33.98
C THR A 90 20.19 35.97 -34.58
N LEU A 91 20.27 37.28 -34.85
CA LEU A 91 19.16 37.98 -35.47
C LEU A 91 18.81 37.45 -36.87
N ASP A 92 19.80 36.96 -37.62
CA ASP A 92 19.62 36.36 -38.95
C ASP A 92 20.41 35.04 -39.03
N PRO A 93 19.80 33.91 -38.63
CA PRO A 93 20.50 32.64 -38.56
C PRO A 93 20.88 32.10 -39.95
N ASP A 94 22.17 31.83 -40.12
CA ASP A 94 22.67 31.02 -41.23
C ASP A 94 22.46 29.54 -40.91
N LEU A 95 21.22 29.09 -41.10
CA LEU A 95 20.86 27.69 -40.93
C LEU A 95 21.39 26.84 -42.10
N GLY A 96 21.89 25.65 -41.79
CA GLY A 96 22.44 24.70 -42.77
C GLY A 96 21.39 24.15 -43.75
N PRO A 97 21.72 23.10 -44.53
CA PRO A 97 20.81 22.55 -45.53
C PRO A 97 19.61 21.76 -44.96
N GLU A 98 19.62 21.41 -43.67
CA GLU A 98 18.56 20.60 -43.04
C GLU A 98 17.35 21.45 -42.64
N LYS A 99 16.13 20.99 -42.95
CA LYS A 99 14.90 21.70 -42.56
C LYS A 99 14.67 21.79 -41.05
N ILE A 100 15.19 20.83 -40.28
CA ILE A 100 15.13 20.79 -38.82
C ILE A 100 16.53 20.50 -38.28
N GLU A 101 17.16 21.51 -37.69
CA GLU A 101 18.49 21.42 -37.10
C GLU A 101 18.36 21.43 -35.57
N ILE A 102 18.90 20.41 -34.91
CA ILE A 102 18.93 20.32 -33.45
C ILE A 102 20.39 20.42 -33.02
N ASP A 103 20.70 21.38 -32.16
CA ASP A 103 22.02 21.50 -31.55
C ASP A 103 22.40 20.17 -30.85
N PRO A 104 23.55 19.55 -31.18
CA PRO A 104 23.97 18.29 -30.57
C PRO A 104 24.12 18.32 -29.05
N ALA A 105 24.23 19.51 -28.45
CA ALA A 105 24.25 19.69 -27.00
C ALA A 105 22.87 19.51 -26.35
N ILE A 106 21.79 19.50 -27.13
CA ILE A 106 20.43 19.26 -26.64
C ILE A 106 20.21 17.74 -26.60
N PRO A 107 19.89 17.16 -25.43
CA PRO A 107 19.56 15.75 -25.32
C PRO A 107 18.12 15.50 -25.80
N ALA A 108 17.87 15.76 -27.09
CA ALA A 108 16.54 15.71 -27.68
C ALA A 108 15.95 14.29 -27.67
N PRO A 109 14.64 14.15 -27.40
CA PRO A 109 13.92 12.89 -27.60
C PRO A 109 14.07 12.39 -29.05
N VAL A 110 14.14 11.07 -29.23
CA VAL A 110 14.37 10.42 -30.54
C VAL A 110 13.32 10.84 -31.58
N ASP A 111 12.06 10.99 -31.15
CA ASP A 111 10.93 11.29 -32.03
C ASP A 111 10.68 12.80 -32.22
N LEU A 112 11.58 13.66 -31.73
CA LEU A 112 11.39 15.11 -31.81
C LEU A 112 11.42 15.62 -33.25
N LYS A 113 12.34 15.15 -34.11
CA LYS A 113 12.40 15.63 -35.51
C LYS A 113 11.09 15.33 -36.27
N PRO A 114 10.56 14.09 -36.28
CA PRO A 114 9.26 13.79 -36.88
C PRO A 114 8.11 14.64 -36.32
N LEU A 115 8.12 14.95 -35.03
CA LEU A 115 7.09 15.79 -34.39
C LEU A 115 7.06 17.22 -34.93
N LEU A 116 8.21 17.77 -35.35
CA LEU A 116 8.30 19.16 -35.83
C LEU A 116 8.06 19.28 -37.35
N GLU A 117 8.13 18.19 -38.11
CA GLU A 117 7.89 18.19 -39.57
C GLU A 117 6.55 18.79 -40.00
N PRO A 118 5.41 18.51 -39.32
CA PRO A 118 4.11 19.06 -39.70
C PRO A 118 4.04 20.58 -39.67
N TYR A 119 4.90 21.26 -38.89
CA TYR A 119 4.92 22.72 -38.78
C TYR A 119 5.61 23.39 -39.99
N LEU A 120 6.41 22.64 -40.75
CA LEU A 120 7.10 23.16 -41.92
C LEU A 120 6.09 23.45 -43.05
N GLY A 121 6.25 24.60 -43.70
CA GLY A 121 5.39 25.08 -44.78
C GLY A 121 4.07 25.70 -44.32
N GLN A 122 3.82 25.79 -43.00
CA GLN A 122 2.65 26.48 -42.46
C GLN A 122 2.91 27.98 -42.26
N PRO A 123 1.88 28.84 -42.38
CA PRO A 123 2.01 30.27 -42.13
C PRO A 123 2.33 30.53 -40.64
N ALA A 124 3.47 31.17 -40.38
CA ALA A 124 3.89 31.51 -39.03
C ALA A 124 2.87 32.45 -38.38
N SER A 125 2.43 32.10 -37.17
CA SER A 125 1.55 32.90 -36.31
C SER A 125 1.94 32.68 -34.86
N MET A 126 1.59 33.60 -33.96
CA MET A 126 1.93 33.45 -32.54
C MET A 126 1.33 32.17 -31.94
N GLY A 127 0.11 31.79 -32.33
CA GLY A 127 -0.50 30.54 -31.90
C GLY A 127 0.13 29.30 -32.50
N LEU A 128 0.62 29.34 -33.75
CA LEU A 128 1.35 28.21 -34.33
C LEU A 128 2.70 28.00 -33.62
N LEU A 129 3.42 29.08 -33.29
CA LEU A 129 4.66 29.02 -32.53
C LEU A 129 4.43 28.54 -31.10
N ALA A 130 3.31 28.93 -30.48
CA ALA A 130 2.91 28.42 -29.17
C ALA A 130 2.60 26.92 -29.20
N ASP A 131 1.89 26.43 -30.23
CA ASP A 131 1.67 24.99 -30.42
C ASP A 131 3.00 24.25 -30.62
N LEU A 132 3.91 24.79 -31.43
CA LEU A 132 5.25 24.23 -31.65
C LEU A 132 6.03 24.11 -30.35
N ALA A 133 6.05 25.17 -29.52
CA ALA A 133 6.71 25.13 -28.22
C ALA A 133 6.05 24.12 -27.28
N LYS A 134 4.71 24.04 -27.28
CA LYS A 134 3.96 23.06 -26.49
C LYS A 134 4.30 21.62 -26.87
N ASP A 135 4.39 21.32 -28.16
CA ASP A 135 4.73 19.97 -28.64
C ASP A 135 6.19 19.60 -28.30
N ILE A 136 7.12 20.55 -28.37
CA ILE A 136 8.49 20.36 -27.87
C ILE A 136 8.47 20.04 -26.37
N ILE A 137 7.77 20.84 -25.55
CA ILE A 137 7.67 20.60 -24.10
C ILE A 137 7.07 19.21 -23.83
N GLN A 138 6.04 18.83 -24.57
CA GLN A 138 5.38 17.54 -24.41
C GLN A 138 6.30 16.38 -24.76
N ALA A 139 7.11 16.48 -25.82
CA ALA A 139 8.11 15.47 -26.18
C ALA A 139 9.11 15.19 -25.04
N TRP A 140 9.54 16.24 -24.33
CA TRP A 140 10.43 16.10 -23.17
C TRP A 140 9.73 15.44 -21.97
N ARG A 141 8.48 15.85 -21.69
CA ARG A 141 7.66 15.24 -20.64
C ARG A 141 7.43 13.75 -20.87
N ASP A 142 7.19 13.35 -22.12
CA ASP A 142 6.98 11.96 -22.50
C ASP A 142 8.29 11.15 -22.47
N SER A 143 9.44 11.83 -22.49
CA SER A 143 10.78 11.23 -22.35
C SER A 143 11.28 11.11 -20.91
N ASP A 144 10.43 11.34 -19.90
CA ASP A 144 10.76 11.40 -18.45
C ASP A 144 11.62 12.59 -18.00
N HIS A 145 11.74 13.63 -18.81
CA HIS A 145 12.50 14.86 -18.51
C HIS A 145 11.58 16.08 -18.54
N PRO A 146 10.68 16.25 -17.55
CA PRO A 146 9.57 17.19 -17.64
C PRO A 146 9.95 18.67 -17.45
N LEU A 147 11.16 18.95 -16.96
CA LEU A 147 11.64 20.29 -16.66
C LEU A 147 12.46 20.82 -17.83
N VAL A 148 11.78 21.44 -18.78
CA VAL A 148 12.37 22.06 -19.96
C VAL A 148 11.80 23.45 -20.17
N ASP A 149 12.68 24.42 -20.38
CA ASP A 149 12.33 25.76 -20.81
C ASP A 149 12.44 25.84 -22.33
N VAL A 150 11.34 26.26 -22.96
CA VAL A 150 11.24 26.45 -24.41
C VAL A 150 10.78 27.87 -24.68
N TYR A 151 11.62 28.67 -25.35
CA TYR A 151 11.28 30.04 -25.70
C TYR A 151 11.94 30.48 -27.00
N PHE A 152 11.40 31.55 -27.57
CA PHE A 152 11.89 32.13 -28.82
C PHE A 152 12.76 33.36 -28.48
N PRO A 153 14.07 33.35 -28.80
CA PRO A 153 14.91 34.53 -28.64
C PRO A 153 14.52 35.60 -29.65
N GLU A 154 14.97 36.84 -29.42
CA GLU A 154 14.83 37.93 -30.39
C GLU A 154 15.52 37.56 -31.71
N GLN A 155 14.77 37.57 -32.80
CA GLN A 155 15.20 37.06 -34.11
C GLN A 155 14.38 37.66 -35.26
N ASN A 156 14.91 37.61 -36.48
CA ASN A 156 14.19 37.96 -37.69
C ASN A 156 13.70 36.70 -38.42
N ILE A 157 12.38 36.54 -38.49
CA ILE A 157 11.74 35.37 -39.13
C ILE A 157 11.36 35.59 -40.61
N THR A 158 11.66 36.74 -41.23
CA THR A 158 11.21 37.06 -42.61
C THR A 158 11.62 36.04 -43.69
N ARG A 159 12.64 35.21 -43.43
CA ARG A 159 13.08 34.12 -44.32
C ARG A 159 12.47 32.76 -43.99
N GLY A 160 11.48 32.71 -43.08
CA GLY A 160 10.86 31.47 -42.61
C GLY A 160 11.74 30.63 -41.70
N LYS A 161 12.81 31.22 -41.15
CA LYS A 161 13.77 30.56 -40.26
C LYS A 161 13.41 30.87 -38.82
N VAL A 162 13.15 29.84 -38.02
CA VAL A 162 12.75 29.97 -36.61
C VAL A 162 13.79 29.31 -35.70
N GLN A 163 14.38 30.08 -34.80
CA GLN A 163 15.24 29.60 -33.72
C GLN A 163 14.44 29.46 -32.43
N ILE A 164 14.67 28.35 -31.73
CA ILE A 164 13.99 28.01 -30.48
C ILE A 164 15.07 27.63 -29.48
N VAL A 165 15.13 28.32 -28.36
CA VAL A 165 15.97 27.89 -27.25
C VAL A 165 15.24 26.77 -26.53
N VAL A 166 15.88 25.62 -26.41
CA VAL A 166 15.39 24.48 -25.63
C VAL A 166 16.44 24.14 -24.60
N ARG A 167 16.11 24.35 -23.33
CA ARG A 167 17.01 24.13 -22.21
C ARG A 167 16.35 23.24 -21.18
N GLU A 168 16.92 22.06 -21.00
CA GLU A 168 16.53 21.19 -19.92
C GLU A 168 17.13 21.69 -18.60
N ALA A 169 16.33 21.71 -17.53
CA ALA A 169 16.82 22.04 -16.21
C ALA A 169 17.62 20.87 -15.63
N VAL A 170 18.76 21.20 -15.01
CA VAL A 170 19.53 20.26 -14.19
C VAL A 170 19.26 20.52 -12.72
N LEU A 171 19.52 19.54 -11.86
CA LEU A 171 19.34 19.70 -10.42
C LEU A 171 20.30 20.76 -9.88
N GLY A 172 19.80 21.72 -9.10
CA GLY A 172 20.62 22.63 -8.31
C GLY A 172 20.92 22.04 -6.94
N GLU A 173 20.04 22.31 -5.97
CA GLU A 173 20.12 21.79 -4.59
C GLU A 173 18.87 20.97 -4.22
N VAL A 174 19.04 20.05 -3.25
CA VAL A 174 17.94 19.35 -2.57
C VAL A 174 17.84 19.88 -1.15
N THR A 175 16.70 20.48 -0.81
CA THR A 175 16.42 20.97 0.55
C THR A 175 15.27 20.20 1.16
N VAL A 176 15.22 20.17 2.50
CA VAL A 176 14.18 19.47 3.25
C VAL A 176 13.54 20.46 4.22
N GLU A 177 12.22 20.56 4.17
CA GLU A 177 11.43 21.43 5.03
C GLU A 177 10.46 20.61 5.88
N GLY A 178 10.18 21.05 7.09
CA GLY A 178 9.15 20.47 7.95
C GLY A 178 9.51 19.18 8.69
N ALA A 179 10.66 18.56 8.41
CA ALA A 179 11.17 17.42 9.17
C ALA A 179 11.52 17.82 10.62
N ARG A 180 10.91 17.15 11.60
CA ARG A 180 11.06 17.41 13.05
C ARG A 180 11.71 16.23 13.79
N HIS A 181 11.42 15.02 13.35
CA HIS A 181 11.80 13.73 13.91
C HIS A 181 12.81 13.01 13.02
N SER A 182 12.69 13.13 11.70
CA SER A 182 13.66 12.61 10.73
C SER A 182 14.88 13.55 10.60
N ASP A 183 16.04 13.01 10.25
CA ASP A 183 17.22 13.82 9.92
C ASP A 183 17.09 14.40 8.50
N PRO A 184 17.04 15.74 8.32
CA PRO A 184 16.96 16.36 7.01
C PRO A 184 18.07 15.94 6.04
N ALA A 185 19.31 15.76 6.54
CA ALA A 185 20.42 15.35 5.70
C ALA A 185 20.24 13.91 5.20
N CYS A 186 19.68 13.04 6.04
CA CYS A 186 19.31 11.68 5.64
C CYS A 186 18.26 11.71 4.53
N LEU A 187 17.20 12.52 4.67
CA LEU A 187 16.13 12.63 3.67
C LEU A 187 16.62 13.20 2.34
N ALA A 188 17.40 14.28 2.37
CA ALA A 188 17.99 14.86 1.17
C ALA A 188 18.92 13.87 0.45
N GLY A 189 19.74 13.12 1.21
CA GLY A 189 20.60 12.07 0.68
C GLY A 189 19.87 10.85 0.11
N GLN A 190 18.55 10.74 0.28
CA GLN A 190 17.72 9.76 -0.42
C GLN A 190 17.28 10.24 -1.81
N VAL A 191 17.61 11.45 -2.27
CA VAL A 191 17.43 11.82 -3.68
C VAL A 191 18.65 11.33 -4.46
N ARG A 192 18.43 10.50 -5.49
CA ARG A 192 19.50 9.86 -6.27
C ARG A 192 20.09 10.74 -7.36
N VAL A 193 19.37 11.78 -7.76
CA VAL A 193 19.85 12.72 -8.78
C VAL A 193 20.85 13.64 -8.09
N ASP A 194 22.06 13.75 -8.64
CA ASP A 194 23.11 14.62 -8.11
C ASP A 194 23.00 16.05 -8.68
N ALA A 195 23.56 17.03 -7.97
CA ALA A 195 23.63 18.41 -8.44
C ALA A 195 24.34 18.48 -9.81
N GLY A 196 23.73 19.17 -10.77
CA GLY A 196 24.17 19.28 -12.16
C GLY A 196 23.70 18.14 -13.07
N GLU A 197 23.05 17.11 -12.55
CA GLU A 197 22.48 16.04 -13.35
C GLU A 197 21.08 16.38 -13.89
N ARG A 198 20.69 15.71 -14.97
CA ARG A 198 19.36 15.82 -15.57
C ARG A 198 18.30 15.23 -14.64
N ILE A 199 17.22 15.97 -14.42
CA ILE A 199 16.13 15.52 -13.54
C ILE A 199 15.25 14.52 -14.30
N ASN A 200 15.38 13.23 -13.96
CA ASN A 200 14.52 12.17 -14.48
C ASN A 200 13.32 11.94 -13.56
N ARG A 201 12.10 12.16 -14.09
CA ARG A 201 10.83 11.99 -13.36
C ARG A 201 10.72 10.63 -12.68
N ARG A 202 11.03 9.53 -13.38
CA ARG A 202 10.84 8.18 -12.83
C ARG A 202 11.79 7.90 -11.67
N VAL A 203 13.01 8.40 -11.74
CA VAL A 203 14.00 8.29 -10.64
C VAL A 203 13.50 9.05 -9.42
N VAL A 204 13.14 10.33 -9.59
CA VAL A 204 12.68 11.20 -8.51
C VAL A 204 11.38 10.69 -7.89
N GLU A 205 10.42 10.22 -8.68
CA GLU A 205 9.18 9.67 -8.14
C GLU A 205 9.40 8.33 -7.41
N ALA A 206 10.39 7.52 -7.82
CA ALA A 206 10.79 6.33 -7.07
C ALA A 206 11.51 6.67 -5.76
N ASP A 207 12.26 7.76 -5.72
CA ASP A 207 12.88 8.30 -4.50
C ASP A 207 11.78 8.79 -3.54
N LEU A 208 10.77 9.47 -4.06
CA LEU A 208 9.61 9.92 -3.30
C LEU A 208 8.79 8.74 -2.76
N ASP A 209 8.61 7.68 -3.54
CA ASP A 209 7.95 6.45 -3.06
C ASP A 209 8.69 5.86 -1.87
N TRP A 210 10.02 5.76 -1.97
CA TRP A 210 10.88 5.25 -0.89
C TRP A 210 10.79 6.10 0.38
N LEU A 211 10.90 7.43 0.24
CA LEU A 211 10.77 8.37 1.36
C LEU A 211 9.42 8.23 2.10
N ASN A 212 8.36 7.89 1.35
CA ASN A 212 7.01 7.63 1.84
C ASN A 212 6.74 6.15 2.19
N GLU A 213 7.77 5.29 2.27
CA GLU A 213 7.63 3.95 2.86
C GLU A 213 7.56 4.03 4.40
N ASN A 214 8.15 5.06 5.02
CA ASN A 214 8.07 5.26 6.46
C ASN A 214 6.71 5.87 6.86
N PRO A 215 5.89 5.18 7.69
CA PRO A 215 4.54 5.62 8.03
C PRO A 215 4.47 6.89 8.88
N ILE A 216 5.56 7.32 9.54
CA ILE A 216 5.51 8.53 10.39
C ILE A 216 5.56 9.83 9.61
N ARG A 217 5.73 9.76 8.29
CA ARG A 217 5.87 10.96 7.48
C ARG A 217 5.21 10.84 6.12
N GLN A 218 4.91 12.00 5.59
CA GLN A 218 4.58 12.19 4.20
C GLN A 218 5.50 13.25 3.60
N VAL A 219 6.24 12.86 2.57
CA VAL A 219 7.10 13.75 1.79
C VAL A 219 6.38 14.08 0.49
N ASN A 220 6.29 15.37 0.19
CA ASN A 220 5.92 15.90 -1.10
C ASN A 220 7.14 16.56 -1.74
N LEU A 221 7.20 16.52 -3.05
CA LEU A 221 8.27 17.13 -3.82
C LEU A 221 7.75 18.36 -4.57
N ILE A 222 8.45 19.47 -4.43
CA ILE A 222 8.23 20.70 -5.17
C ILE A 222 9.49 21.03 -5.95
N TYR A 223 9.32 21.39 -7.21
CA TYR A 223 10.39 21.94 -8.03
C TYR A 223 10.35 23.46 -7.92
N GLU A 224 11.47 24.05 -7.53
CA GLU A 224 11.66 25.50 -7.48
C GLU A 224 12.74 25.94 -8.46
N ARG A 225 12.76 27.24 -8.76
CA ARG A 225 13.82 27.82 -9.60
C ARG A 225 15.11 27.85 -8.78
N GLY A 226 16.16 27.20 -9.28
CA GLY A 226 17.45 27.20 -8.60
C GLY A 226 18.19 28.53 -8.73
N GLU A 227 19.21 28.72 -7.88
CA GLU A 227 20.02 29.94 -7.84
C GLU A 227 20.80 30.17 -9.15
N ALA A 228 21.37 29.08 -9.70
CA ALA A 228 22.09 29.14 -10.96
C ALA A 228 21.14 29.07 -12.15
N ASP A 229 21.48 29.80 -13.21
CA ASP A 229 20.67 29.80 -14.43
C ASP A 229 20.57 28.39 -15.05
N GLY A 230 19.36 27.97 -15.42
CA GLY A 230 19.07 26.62 -15.92
C GLY A 230 19.09 25.51 -14.88
N THR A 231 19.09 25.84 -13.59
CA THR A 231 18.95 24.87 -12.51
C THR A 231 17.54 24.91 -11.91
N SER A 232 17.09 23.75 -11.42
CA SER A 232 15.88 23.62 -10.62
C SER A 232 16.22 22.92 -9.33
N ASP A 233 15.77 23.49 -8.22
CA ASP A 233 15.95 22.92 -6.89
C ASP A 233 14.78 22.00 -6.55
N ILE A 234 15.06 20.99 -5.73
CA ILE A 234 14.06 20.07 -5.21
C ILE A 234 13.84 20.40 -3.73
N VAL A 235 12.63 20.82 -3.38
CA VAL A 235 12.21 21.02 -1.99
C VAL A 235 11.38 19.82 -1.55
N LEU A 236 11.89 19.07 -0.58
CA LEU A 236 11.20 17.96 0.07
C LEU A 236 10.38 18.49 1.25
N GLN A 237 9.12 18.79 0.99
CA GLN A 237 8.18 19.20 2.02
C GLN A 237 7.71 17.98 2.82
N THR A 238 8.15 17.92 4.06
CA THR A 238 7.95 16.77 4.95
C THR A 238 6.95 17.14 6.04
N VAL A 239 5.87 16.36 6.13
CA VAL A 239 4.90 16.42 7.21
C VAL A 239 5.04 15.16 8.04
N GLU A 240 5.26 15.30 9.35
CA GLU A 240 5.47 14.16 10.25
C GLU A 240 4.39 14.05 11.32
N GLU A 241 4.05 12.82 11.66
CA GLU A 241 3.20 12.46 12.80
C GLU A 241 4.06 12.23 14.06
N ASP A 242 3.41 12.15 15.22
CA ASP A 242 4.08 11.79 16.47
C ASP A 242 4.70 10.38 16.32
N PRO A 243 6.02 10.23 16.53
CA PRO A 243 6.70 8.95 16.42
C PRO A 243 6.25 7.94 17.48
N PHE A 244 5.67 8.39 18.59
CA PHE A 244 5.18 7.52 19.66
C PHE A 244 3.66 7.42 19.58
N THR A 245 3.14 6.21 19.46
CA THR A 245 1.71 5.94 19.37
C THR A 245 1.34 4.85 20.36
N VAL A 246 0.27 5.07 21.12
CA VAL A 246 -0.31 4.06 22.03
C VAL A 246 -1.70 3.73 21.51
N TYR A 247 -2.08 2.46 21.57
CA TYR A 247 -3.40 2.03 21.17
C TYR A 247 -3.95 0.95 22.10
N ALA A 248 -5.27 0.87 22.15
CA ALA A 248 -6.00 -0.19 22.81
C ALA A 248 -7.19 -0.59 21.95
N GLY A 249 -7.57 -1.87 21.99
CA GLY A 249 -8.68 -2.40 21.22
C GLY A 249 -9.49 -3.41 22.00
N PHE A 250 -10.69 -3.65 21.51
CA PHE A 250 -11.61 -4.66 21.99
C PHE A 250 -12.40 -5.22 20.82
N ALA A 251 -12.39 -6.53 20.63
CA ALA A 251 -13.05 -7.18 19.50
C ALA A 251 -13.53 -8.58 19.88
N ASN A 252 -14.50 -9.12 19.15
CA ASN A 252 -14.93 -10.51 19.31
C ASN A 252 -14.29 -11.45 18.26
N THR A 253 -12.96 -11.39 18.17
CA THR A 253 -12.15 -12.13 17.19
C THR A 253 -11.48 -13.38 17.76
N GLY A 254 -11.76 -13.73 19.01
CA GLY A 254 -11.26 -14.95 19.63
C GLY A 254 -12.12 -16.16 19.28
N VAL A 255 -11.54 -17.34 19.44
CA VAL A 255 -12.25 -18.61 19.24
C VAL A 255 -13.04 -18.98 20.49
N ASN A 256 -14.11 -19.76 20.31
CA ASN A 256 -15.01 -20.13 21.42
C ASN A 256 -14.29 -20.82 22.60
N LEU A 257 -13.19 -21.51 22.32
CA LEU A 257 -12.41 -22.24 23.34
C LEU A 257 -11.56 -21.34 24.24
N THR A 258 -11.05 -20.22 23.72
CA THR A 258 -10.09 -19.34 24.41
C THR A 258 -10.68 -17.96 24.70
N GLY A 259 -12.02 -17.85 24.70
CA GLY A 259 -12.74 -16.60 24.84
C GLY A 259 -12.97 -15.88 23.51
N GLU A 260 -14.23 -15.63 23.16
CA GLU A 260 -14.56 -14.94 21.91
C GLU A 260 -14.17 -13.46 21.91
N ASN A 261 -14.20 -12.82 23.08
CA ASN A 261 -13.95 -11.40 23.24
C ASN A 261 -12.54 -11.16 23.75
N GLU A 262 -11.82 -10.26 23.11
CA GLU A 262 -10.40 -10.03 23.37
C GLU A 262 -10.09 -8.55 23.55
N TRP A 263 -9.26 -8.24 24.54
CA TRP A 263 -8.60 -6.96 24.66
C TRP A 263 -7.28 -6.96 23.90
N SER A 264 -6.88 -5.79 23.44
CA SER A 264 -5.53 -5.55 22.96
C SER A 264 -5.01 -4.21 23.43
N ALA A 265 -3.71 -4.11 23.68
CA ALA A 265 -3.03 -2.87 23.99
C ALA A 265 -1.62 -2.91 23.44
N GLY A 266 -1.16 -1.81 22.86
CA GLY A 266 0.17 -1.78 22.29
C GLY A 266 0.76 -0.39 22.17
N VAL A 267 2.06 -0.38 21.89
CA VAL A 267 2.86 0.83 21.71
C VAL A 267 3.67 0.68 20.43
N ASN A 268 3.74 1.75 19.66
CA ASN A 268 4.64 1.90 18.53
C ASN A 268 5.59 3.05 18.84
N TRP A 269 6.89 2.80 18.77
CA TRP A 269 7.90 3.84 18.81
C TRP A 269 8.70 3.83 17.52
N SER A 270 8.39 4.82 16.69
CA SER A 270 9.05 5.05 15.43
C SER A 270 10.23 5.98 15.58
N ASN A 271 11.25 5.75 14.77
CA ASN A 271 12.50 6.48 14.72
C ASN A 271 13.24 6.70 16.07
N PRO A 272 13.34 5.70 16.98
CA PRO A 272 13.94 5.86 18.31
C PRO A 272 15.41 6.31 18.27
N LEU A 273 16.18 5.90 17.26
CA LEU A 273 17.59 6.27 17.11
C LEU A 273 17.85 7.27 15.97
N ARG A 274 16.81 7.88 15.38
CA ARG A 274 16.93 8.78 14.20
C ARG A 274 17.53 8.12 12.96
N THR A 275 17.35 6.80 12.82
CA THR A 275 17.80 6.01 11.67
C THR A 275 16.63 5.29 10.98
N GLU A 276 15.43 5.86 11.08
CA GLU A 276 14.20 5.50 10.36
C GLU A 276 13.50 4.21 10.80
N GLN A 277 14.10 3.41 11.69
CA GLN A 277 13.51 2.18 12.22
C GLN A 277 12.26 2.43 13.06
N SER A 278 11.41 1.43 13.23
CA SER A 278 10.33 1.43 14.21
C SER A 278 10.36 0.16 15.04
N ILE A 279 10.07 0.28 16.32
CA ILE A 279 9.83 -0.84 17.23
C ILE A 279 8.43 -0.73 17.78
N GLY A 280 7.82 -1.85 18.12
CA GLY A 280 6.71 -1.80 19.03
C GLY A 280 6.30 -3.15 19.56
N TYR A 281 5.31 -3.09 20.43
CA TYR A 281 4.87 -4.18 21.26
C TYR A 281 3.35 -4.20 21.32
N ASN A 282 2.77 -5.38 21.26
CA ASN A 282 1.35 -5.62 21.41
C ASN A 282 1.11 -6.70 22.46
N HIS A 283 0.13 -6.46 23.32
CA HIS A 283 -0.45 -7.43 24.23
C HIS A 283 -1.90 -7.69 23.81
N GLY A 284 -2.29 -8.94 23.67
CA GLY A 284 -3.67 -9.38 23.47
C GLY A 284 -4.05 -10.37 24.55
N ALA A 285 -5.29 -10.35 25.00
CA ALA A 285 -5.79 -11.32 25.98
C ALA A 285 -7.30 -11.47 25.85
N ASP A 286 -7.84 -12.56 26.38
CA ASP A 286 -9.28 -12.68 26.59
C ASP A 286 -9.79 -11.65 27.62
N VAL A 287 -11.11 -11.62 27.88
CA VAL A 287 -11.71 -10.63 28.80
C VAL A 287 -11.23 -10.80 30.24
N ASP A 288 -11.04 -12.05 30.68
CA ASP A 288 -10.79 -12.43 32.06
C ASP A 288 -9.28 -12.64 32.34
N PHE A 289 -8.44 -12.65 31.29
CA PHE A 289 -6.99 -12.81 31.34
C PHE A 289 -6.59 -14.15 31.98
N ASP A 290 -7.34 -15.19 31.66
CA ASP A 290 -7.14 -16.53 32.20
C ASP A 290 -7.01 -17.60 31.11
N THR A 291 -7.67 -17.41 29.96
CA THR A 291 -7.72 -18.41 28.90
C THR A 291 -6.75 -18.15 27.76
N LEU A 292 -6.39 -16.89 27.53
CA LEU A 292 -5.49 -16.48 26.45
C LEU A 292 -4.66 -15.26 26.85
N GLU A 293 -3.34 -15.38 26.74
CA GLU A 293 -2.43 -14.24 26.78
C GLU A 293 -1.46 -14.30 25.60
N ALA A 294 -1.38 -13.21 24.83
CA ALA A 294 -0.55 -13.09 23.64
C ALA A 294 0.34 -11.85 23.71
N HIS A 295 1.63 -12.06 23.54
CA HIS A 295 2.64 -11.01 23.44
C HIS A 295 3.23 -10.99 22.04
N SER A 296 3.45 -9.80 21.49
CA SER A 296 4.20 -9.68 20.24
C SER A 296 5.10 -8.46 20.21
N LEU A 297 6.26 -8.65 19.59
CA LEU A 297 7.26 -7.63 19.34
C LEU A 297 7.46 -7.53 17.83
N PHE A 298 7.54 -6.30 17.35
CA PHE A 298 7.82 -6.02 15.95
C PHE A 298 8.93 -4.98 15.84
N TYR A 299 9.84 -5.21 14.91
CA TYR A 299 10.92 -4.30 14.56
C TYR A 299 10.98 -4.17 13.05
N ARG A 300 11.12 -2.94 12.57
CA ARG A 300 11.21 -2.61 11.15
C ARG A 300 12.36 -1.64 10.94
N ALA A 301 13.22 -1.90 9.98
CA ALA A 301 14.33 -1.02 9.62
C ALA A 301 14.33 -0.73 8.12
N PHE A 302 14.46 0.55 7.78
CA PHE A 302 14.70 1.00 6.41
C PHE A 302 16.20 1.09 6.18
N LEU A 303 16.72 0.26 5.29
CA LEU A 303 18.15 0.08 5.10
C LEU A 303 18.71 1.13 4.12
N PRO A 304 19.99 1.53 4.23
CA PRO A 304 20.57 2.58 3.38
C PRO A 304 20.49 2.34 1.88
N TRP A 305 20.43 1.07 1.45
CA TRP A 305 20.29 0.66 0.05
C TRP A 305 18.83 0.48 -0.41
N ARG A 306 17.87 1.03 0.35
CA ARG A 306 16.43 1.05 0.05
C ARG A 306 15.69 -0.27 0.08
N HIS A 307 16.16 -1.18 0.93
CA HIS A 307 15.42 -2.39 1.28
C HIS A 307 14.92 -2.28 2.72
N GLU A 308 14.08 -3.21 3.11
CA GLU A 308 13.45 -3.20 4.41
C GLU A 308 13.68 -4.54 5.12
N LEU A 309 14.08 -4.47 6.39
CA LEU A 309 14.16 -5.62 7.27
C LEU A 309 13.02 -5.55 8.29
N ARG A 310 12.28 -6.64 8.44
CA ARG A 310 11.26 -6.81 9.49
C ARG A 310 11.61 -8.00 10.35
N LEU A 311 11.45 -7.85 11.65
CA LEU A 311 11.53 -8.92 12.63
C LEU A 311 10.23 -8.93 13.42
N ILE A 312 9.63 -10.11 13.54
CA ILE A 312 8.38 -10.32 14.26
C ILE A 312 8.62 -11.46 15.24
N GLY A 313 8.26 -11.26 16.50
CA GLY A 313 8.27 -12.29 17.52
C GLY A 313 6.91 -12.32 18.20
N ALA A 314 6.37 -13.51 18.43
CA ALA A 314 5.13 -13.72 19.16
C ALA A 314 5.28 -14.86 20.17
N TYR A 315 4.61 -14.71 21.31
CA TYR A 315 4.50 -15.72 22.35
C TYR A 315 3.07 -15.73 22.85
N VAL A 316 2.43 -16.90 22.84
CA VAL A 316 1.04 -17.08 23.22
C VAL A 316 0.94 -18.20 24.24
N VAL A 317 0.16 -17.98 25.28
CA VAL A 317 -0.18 -18.95 26.32
C VAL A 317 -1.69 -19.11 26.34
N THR A 318 -2.15 -20.35 26.48
CA THR A 318 -3.55 -20.71 26.64
C THR A 318 -3.72 -21.65 27.82
N ASP A 319 -4.77 -21.46 28.59
CA ASP A 319 -5.17 -22.34 29.70
C ASP A 319 -6.68 -22.51 29.65
N VAL A 320 -7.17 -23.71 29.28
CA VAL A 320 -8.59 -23.96 29.09
C VAL A 320 -9.03 -25.17 29.89
N THR A 321 -9.98 -24.96 30.80
CA THR A 321 -10.70 -26.04 31.48
C THR A 321 -11.99 -26.39 30.73
N THR A 322 -12.09 -27.60 30.20
CA THR A 322 -13.27 -28.12 29.48
C THR A 322 -13.71 -29.50 30.00
N GLY A 323 -14.92 -29.96 29.69
CA GLY A 323 -15.40 -31.29 30.11
C GLY A 323 -16.92 -31.40 30.22
N ALA A 324 -17.47 -32.54 29.82
CA ALA A 324 -18.93 -32.77 29.86
C ALA A 324 -19.49 -32.94 31.28
N ASP A 325 -18.64 -33.36 32.23
CA ASP A 325 -18.99 -33.49 33.65
C ASP A 325 -18.17 -32.50 34.48
N PRO A 326 -18.81 -31.51 35.14
CA PRO A 326 -18.12 -30.57 36.02
C PRO A 326 -17.34 -31.24 37.18
N ALA A 327 -17.62 -32.51 37.50
CA ALA A 327 -16.88 -33.28 38.48
C ALA A 327 -15.57 -33.89 37.95
N MET A 328 -15.35 -33.88 36.63
CA MET A 328 -14.14 -34.37 35.96
C MET A 328 -13.71 -33.39 34.86
N PRO A 329 -13.21 -32.20 35.24
CA PRO A 329 -12.66 -31.26 34.27
C PRO A 329 -11.40 -31.82 33.59
N ILE A 330 -11.18 -31.35 32.36
CA ILE A 330 -9.98 -31.57 31.54
C ILE A 330 -9.33 -30.21 31.39
N ASP A 331 -8.17 -30.04 32.01
CA ASP A 331 -7.35 -28.84 31.85
C ASP A 331 -6.41 -29.03 30.66
N ILE A 332 -6.37 -28.05 29.77
CA ILE A 332 -5.55 -28.04 28.56
C ILE A 332 -4.72 -26.77 28.57
N ASP A 333 -3.43 -26.93 28.90
CA ASP A 333 -2.42 -25.89 28.79
C ASP A 333 -1.81 -25.89 27.39
N GLY A 334 -1.44 -24.71 26.90
CA GLY A 334 -0.81 -24.57 25.59
C GLY A 334 0.15 -23.40 25.54
N GLU A 335 1.27 -23.61 24.87
CA GLU A 335 2.28 -22.60 24.59
C GLU A 335 2.56 -22.57 23.09
N SER A 336 2.74 -21.36 22.56
CA SER A 336 3.09 -21.20 21.16
C SER A 336 4.04 -20.03 20.96
N ILE A 337 5.11 -20.27 20.19
CA ILE A 337 6.15 -19.29 19.89
C ILE A 337 6.25 -19.11 18.38
N GLN A 338 6.43 -17.87 17.92
CA GLN A 338 6.78 -17.60 16.53
C GLN A 338 7.90 -16.56 16.45
N ALA A 339 8.83 -16.77 15.52
CA ALA A 339 9.84 -15.81 15.13
C ALA A 339 9.96 -15.75 13.60
N THR A 340 9.76 -14.57 13.04
CA THR A 340 9.80 -14.33 11.59
C THR A 340 10.83 -13.25 11.27
N VAL A 341 11.65 -13.50 10.25
CA VAL A 341 12.56 -12.52 9.64
C VAL A 341 12.11 -12.29 8.21
N GLU A 342 11.76 -11.06 7.85
CA GLU A 342 11.41 -10.69 6.48
C GLU A 342 12.41 -9.69 5.90
N TYR A 343 12.82 -9.93 4.66
CA TYR A 343 13.65 -9.04 3.87
C TYR A 343 12.89 -8.63 2.60
N ARG A 344 12.46 -7.37 2.56
CA ARG A 344 11.63 -6.82 1.50
C ARG A 344 12.44 -5.91 0.59
N VAL A 345 12.32 -6.17 -0.71
CA VAL A 345 13.01 -5.47 -1.81
C VAL A 345 11.96 -4.74 -2.65
N PRO A 346 11.81 -3.41 -2.48
CA PRO A 346 11.04 -2.59 -3.40
C PRO A 346 11.62 -2.68 -4.82
N LEU A 347 10.78 -2.93 -5.81
CA LEU A 347 11.21 -3.12 -7.20
C LEU A 347 11.07 -1.81 -8.00
N PRO A 348 11.90 -1.60 -9.05
CA PRO A 348 11.86 -0.39 -9.86
C PRO A 348 10.55 -0.24 -10.65
N ARG A 349 10.03 0.99 -10.70
CA ARG A 349 8.83 1.32 -11.48
C ARG A 349 8.96 0.92 -12.96
N LEU A 350 7.93 0.27 -13.48
CA LEU A 350 7.84 -0.15 -14.88
C LEU A 350 7.33 0.99 -15.77
N ARG A 351 7.88 1.09 -17.00
CA ARG A 351 7.48 2.12 -17.98
C ARG A 351 6.04 1.99 -18.47
N CYS A 352 5.51 0.77 -18.52
CA CYS A 352 4.20 0.48 -19.11
C CYS A 352 3.02 0.72 -18.15
N CYS A 353 3.28 0.89 -16.85
CA CYS A 353 2.25 0.92 -15.83
C CYS A 353 2.51 2.03 -14.81
N ASP A 354 2.19 3.27 -15.21
CA ASP A 354 2.22 4.41 -14.28
C ASP A 354 1.27 4.13 -13.10
N GLY A 355 1.80 4.25 -11.88
CA GLY A 355 1.06 3.98 -10.64
C GLY A 355 1.17 2.54 -10.12
N LEU A 356 1.89 1.63 -10.80
CA LEU A 356 2.27 0.35 -10.23
C LEU A 356 3.40 0.54 -9.22
N ARG A 357 3.18 0.09 -7.99
CA ARG A 357 4.22 -0.13 -6.98
C ARG A 357 4.30 -1.62 -6.69
N HIS A 358 5.50 -2.15 -6.56
CA HIS A 358 5.68 -3.58 -6.31
C HIS A 358 6.95 -3.87 -5.53
N SER A 359 6.95 -5.00 -4.83
CA SER A 359 8.04 -5.48 -4.00
C SER A 359 8.13 -6.99 -4.05
N PHE A 360 9.31 -7.50 -3.71
CA PHE A 360 9.52 -8.91 -3.46
C PHE A 360 10.00 -9.09 -2.01
N THR A 361 9.43 -10.04 -1.30
CA THR A 361 9.76 -10.33 0.10
C THR A 361 10.25 -11.77 0.21
N LEU A 362 11.39 -11.94 0.88
CA LEU A 362 11.88 -13.22 1.34
C LEU A 362 11.70 -13.29 2.84
N ALA A 363 11.14 -14.37 3.36
CA ALA A 363 11.01 -14.57 4.79
C ALA A 363 11.49 -15.95 5.24
N GLY A 364 11.98 -16.01 6.48
CA GLY A 364 12.21 -17.24 7.21
C GLY A 364 11.36 -17.23 8.48
N ASP A 365 10.64 -18.32 8.71
CA ASP A 365 9.71 -18.47 9.82
C ASP A 365 10.13 -19.65 10.69
N TYR A 366 10.12 -19.43 12.00
CA TYR A 366 10.15 -20.47 13.02
C TYR A 366 8.85 -20.41 13.82
N LYS A 367 8.17 -21.54 13.98
CA LYS A 367 7.00 -21.69 14.84
C LYS A 367 7.17 -22.91 15.73
N SER A 368 6.77 -22.84 16.98
CA SER A 368 6.57 -24.02 17.83
C SER A 368 5.22 -23.90 18.53
N THR A 369 4.48 -25.00 18.62
CA THR A 369 3.23 -25.10 19.38
C THR A 369 3.05 -26.52 19.90
N ASN A 370 2.46 -26.64 21.09
CA ASN A 370 1.99 -27.92 21.63
C ASN A 370 0.46 -28.00 21.77
N THR A 371 -0.26 -27.01 21.24
CA THR A 371 -1.71 -26.89 21.36
C THR A 371 -2.38 -26.57 20.03
N ASP A 372 -3.62 -27.03 19.90
CA ASP A 372 -4.53 -26.70 18.80
C ASP A 372 -5.62 -25.69 19.19
N LEU A 373 -5.66 -25.24 20.45
CA LEU A 373 -6.70 -24.38 20.99
C LEU A 373 -6.85 -23.07 20.20
N LEU A 374 -5.73 -22.45 19.81
CA LEU A 374 -5.68 -21.20 19.03
C LEU A 374 -6.34 -21.31 17.66
N PHE A 375 -6.42 -22.52 17.12
CA PHE A 375 -6.95 -22.79 15.80
C PHE A 375 -8.40 -23.29 15.86
N GLY A 376 -9.02 -23.35 17.04
CA GLY A 376 -10.35 -23.91 17.26
C GLY A 376 -10.37 -25.44 17.30
N GLY A 377 -9.22 -26.07 17.58
CA GLY A 377 -9.10 -27.52 17.78
C GLY A 377 -8.92 -27.88 19.25
N LEU A 378 -9.03 -29.17 19.56
CA LEU A 378 -8.73 -29.71 20.89
C LEU A 378 -7.62 -30.76 20.74
N SER A 379 -6.44 -30.48 21.30
CA SER A 379 -5.41 -31.50 21.52
C SER A 379 -5.33 -31.81 23.01
N VAL A 380 -5.58 -33.07 23.37
CA VAL A 380 -5.51 -33.57 24.76
C VAL A 380 -4.17 -34.25 25.07
N PHE A 381 -3.28 -34.32 24.08
CA PHE A 381 -1.94 -34.88 24.24
C PHE A 381 -0.90 -33.78 24.02
N ASP A 382 0.01 -33.61 24.99
CA ASP A 382 1.14 -32.68 24.91
C ASP A 382 2.11 -33.17 23.81
N SER A 383 1.91 -32.63 22.60
CA SER A 383 2.68 -32.96 21.40
C SER A 383 3.18 -31.67 20.78
N GLU A 384 4.42 -31.32 21.10
CA GLU A 384 5.07 -30.15 20.53
C GLU A 384 5.49 -30.44 19.07
N ILE A 385 5.12 -29.55 18.16
CA ILE A 385 5.69 -29.47 16.82
C ILE A 385 6.52 -28.21 16.65
N ALA A 386 7.56 -28.32 15.83
CA ALA A 386 8.33 -27.19 15.33
C ALA A 386 8.18 -27.09 13.81
N VAL A 387 8.00 -25.87 13.30
CA VAL A 387 7.96 -25.56 11.87
C VAL A 387 9.12 -24.63 11.55
N VAL A 388 9.94 -25.01 10.59
CA VAL A 388 10.94 -24.12 9.97
C VAL A 388 10.62 -24.02 8.50
N GLN A 389 10.31 -22.81 8.02
CA GLN A 389 9.91 -22.62 6.63
C GLN A 389 10.45 -21.33 6.02
N PHE A 390 10.48 -21.31 4.71
CA PHE A 390 10.92 -20.18 3.90
C PHE A 390 9.79 -19.73 2.99
N ARG A 391 9.59 -18.42 2.90
CA ARG A 391 8.53 -17.81 2.08
C ARG A 391 9.12 -16.85 1.06
N GLY A 392 8.65 -16.95 -0.17
CA GLY A 392 8.88 -15.95 -1.22
C GLY A 392 7.55 -15.34 -1.64
N GLU A 393 7.46 -14.01 -1.67
CA GLU A 393 6.23 -13.29 -1.93
C GLU A 393 6.46 -12.10 -2.87
N TYR A 394 5.61 -11.96 -3.88
CA TYR A 394 5.52 -10.79 -4.73
C TYR A 394 4.27 -9.99 -4.38
N GLU A 395 4.47 -8.73 -4.00
CA GLU A 395 3.39 -7.79 -3.71
C GLU A 395 3.33 -6.74 -4.81
N ALA A 396 2.12 -6.42 -5.29
CA ALA A 396 1.87 -5.37 -6.26
C ALA A 396 0.63 -4.56 -5.91
N ALA A 397 0.71 -3.25 -6.12
CA ALA A 397 -0.37 -2.31 -5.93
C ALA A 397 -0.45 -1.38 -7.15
N LEU A 398 -1.57 -1.44 -7.87
CA LEU A 398 -1.84 -0.63 -9.05
C LEU A 398 -2.99 0.32 -8.76
N ARG A 399 -2.77 1.62 -8.95
CA ARG A 399 -3.82 2.64 -8.89
C ARG A 399 -4.25 3.01 -10.29
N ASP A 400 -5.57 3.09 -10.48
CA ASP A 400 -6.16 3.51 -11.75
C ASP A 400 -7.33 4.50 -11.52
N GLY A 401 -7.96 4.93 -12.62
CA GLY A 401 -9.06 5.90 -12.56
C GLY A 401 -10.31 5.37 -11.86
N LEU A 402 -10.51 4.05 -11.83
CA LEU A 402 -11.67 3.39 -11.22
C LEU A 402 -11.42 2.97 -9.78
N GLY A 403 -10.16 2.93 -9.33
CA GLY A 403 -9.83 2.62 -7.95
C GLY A 403 -8.42 2.07 -7.77
N MET A 404 -8.30 0.93 -7.10
CA MET A 404 -7.02 0.34 -6.76
C MET A 404 -7.11 -1.19 -6.76
N THR A 405 -6.12 -1.84 -7.37
CA THR A 405 -5.91 -3.28 -7.27
C THR A 405 -4.68 -3.54 -6.41
N ARG A 406 -4.76 -4.52 -5.52
CA ARG A 406 -3.63 -5.08 -4.79
C ARG A 406 -3.56 -6.58 -5.03
N LEU A 407 -2.35 -7.09 -5.20
CA LEU A 407 -2.05 -8.49 -5.41
C LEU A 407 -0.90 -8.88 -4.48
N SER A 408 -1.07 -9.97 -3.74
CA SER A 408 0.02 -10.74 -3.16
C SER A 408 0.00 -12.13 -3.79
N LEU A 409 1.16 -12.63 -4.18
CA LEU A 409 1.33 -13.97 -4.73
C LEU A 409 2.64 -14.53 -4.20
N GLY A 410 2.62 -15.75 -3.67
CA GLY A 410 3.82 -16.34 -3.15
C GLY A 410 3.72 -17.83 -2.93
N GLY A 411 4.79 -18.36 -2.35
CA GLY A 411 4.89 -19.75 -1.96
C GLY A 411 5.68 -19.90 -0.68
N VAL A 412 5.35 -20.95 0.05
CA VAL A 412 6.02 -21.38 1.27
C VAL A 412 6.59 -22.77 1.02
N TRP A 413 7.78 -23.00 1.57
CA TRP A 413 8.44 -24.30 1.55
C TRP A 413 9.01 -24.58 2.94
N SER A 414 8.64 -25.72 3.50
CA SER A 414 9.25 -26.29 4.69
C SER A 414 10.09 -27.50 4.24
N PRO A 415 11.41 -27.52 4.49
CA PRO A 415 12.25 -28.69 4.18
C PRO A 415 12.00 -29.91 5.08
N GLY A 416 11.38 -29.74 6.24
CA GLY A 416 11.38 -30.75 7.30
C GLY A 416 12.77 -31.05 7.86
N ASP A 417 12.81 -31.82 8.95
CA ASP A 417 13.99 -32.36 9.63
C ASP A 417 15.10 -31.33 9.98
N VAL A 418 14.77 -30.05 10.13
CA VAL A 418 15.76 -28.99 10.44
C VAL A 418 16.05 -28.91 11.95
N LEU A 419 15.01 -29.09 12.76
CA LEU A 419 15.04 -29.05 14.22
C LEU A 419 14.38 -30.30 14.78
N SER A 420 14.55 -30.55 16.09
CA SER A 420 13.73 -31.55 16.78
C SER A 420 12.25 -31.21 16.68
N ASN A 421 11.39 -32.23 16.50
CA ASN A 421 9.94 -32.07 16.35
C ASN A 421 9.51 -31.33 15.07
N ASN A 422 10.43 -31.12 14.12
CA ASN A 422 10.12 -30.70 12.76
C ASN A 422 10.22 -31.90 11.81
N ASP A 423 9.64 -33.04 12.19
CA ASP A 423 9.72 -34.30 11.47
C ASP A 423 8.32 -34.90 11.24
N ASP A 424 8.22 -35.80 10.27
CA ASP A 424 6.94 -36.42 9.89
C ASP A 424 6.29 -37.17 11.05
N ALA A 425 7.07 -37.75 11.97
CA ALA A 425 6.51 -38.50 13.09
C ALA A 425 5.82 -37.57 14.10
N SER A 426 6.42 -36.42 14.41
CA SER A 426 5.79 -35.39 15.24
C SER A 426 4.54 -34.79 14.59
N PHE A 427 4.56 -34.59 13.27
CA PHE A 427 3.44 -34.01 12.53
C PHE A 427 2.27 -35.00 12.44
N ASP A 428 2.54 -36.26 12.11
CA ASP A 428 1.56 -37.36 12.04
C ASP A 428 0.82 -37.58 13.38
N LEU A 429 1.48 -37.31 14.52
CA LEU A 429 0.86 -37.39 15.85
C LEU A 429 -0.25 -36.33 16.06
N LEU A 430 -0.11 -35.14 15.48
CA LEU A 430 -1.14 -34.09 15.55
C LEU A 430 -2.22 -34.29 14.48
N ARG A 431 -1.80 -34.59 13.25
CA ARG A 431 -2.71 -34.82 12.13
C ARG A 431 -2.18 -35.97 11.28
N GLU A 432 -2.94 -37.07 11.27
CA GLU A 432 -2.65 -38.28 10.48
C GLU A 432 -2.28 -37.89 9.04
N ASP A 433 -1.19 -38.45 8.52
CA ASP A 433 -0.69 -38.27 7.16
C ASP A 433 -0.19 -36.86 6.83
N SER A 434 0.08 -36.02 7.83
CA SER A 434 0.79 -34.75 7.64
C SER A 434 2.31 -34.93 7.67
N THR A 435 3.01 -34.18 6.81
CA THR A 435 4.47 -34.24 6.65
C THR A 435 5.13 -32.93 7.02
N ALA A 436 6.37 -32.98 7.50
CA ALA A 436 7.17 -31.80 7.81
C ALA A 436 7.82 -31.18 6.57
N ASP A 437 8.05 -31.97 5.51
CA ASP A 437 8.39 -31.47 4.17
C ASP A 437 7.11 -31.20 3.38
N TYR A 438 6.85 -29.93 3.07
CA TYR A 438 5.70 -29.52 2.29
C TYR A 438 5.98 -28.22 1.54
N TRP A 439 5.14 -27.95 0.55
CA TRP A 439 5.04 -26.65 -0.08
C TRP A 439 3.58 -26.24 -0.17
N TYR A 440 3.31 -24.94 -0.12
CA TYR A 440 2.01 -24.41 -0.52
C TYR A 440 2.17 -23.08 -1.25
N GLY A 441 1.32 -22.88 -2.25
CA GLY A 441 1.17 -21.62 -2.95
C GLY A 441 0.02 -20.82 -2.34
N PHE A 442 0.16 -19.50 -2.31
CA PHE A 442 -0.91 -18.62 -1.85
C PHE A 442 -1.07 -17.42 -2.77
N ALA A 443 -2.28 -16.86 -2.79
CA ALA A 443 -2.57 -15.62 -3.48
C ALA A 443 -3.64 -14.81 -2.75
N GLU A 444 -3.45 -13.49 -2.68
CA GLU A 444 -4.46 -12.53 -2.22
C GLU A 444 -4.67 -11.49 -3.32
N LEU A 445 -5.92 -11.30 -3.74
CA LEU A 445 -6.31 -10.26 -4.68
C LEU A 445 -7.36 -9.36 -4.02
N GLU A 446 -7.06 -8.08 -3.90
CA GLU A 446 -8.02 -7.07 -3.48
C GLU A 446 -8.27 -6.07 -4.61
N ARG A 447 -9.54 -5.77 -4.85
CA ARG A 447 -9.96 -4.73 -5.79
C ARG A 447 -10.95 -3.79 -5.13
N LEU A 448 -10.57 -2.52 -5.06
CA LEU A 448 -11.45 -1.43 -4.64
C LEU A 448 -11.94 -0.69 -5.89
N PHE A 449 -13.26 -0.66 -6.08
CA PHE A 449 -13.93 0.13 -7.11
C PHE A 449 -14.62 1.35 -6.50
N LYS A 450 -14.39 2.51 -7.11
CA LYS A 450 -15.16 3.73 -6.85
C LYS A 450 -16.39 3.69 -7.74
N LEU A 451 -17.55 3.64 -7.11
CA LEU A 451 -18.84 3.64 -7.78
C LEU A 451 -19.42 5.06 -7.82
N PRO A 452 -20.43 5.31 -8.67
CA PRO A 452 -21.17 6.57 -8.65
C PRO A 452 -21.73 6.90 -7.25
N ALA A 453 -21.94 8.20 -7.00
CA ALA A 453 -22.44 8.71 -5.72
C ALA A 453 -21.57 8.34 -4.50
N GLU A 454 -20.24 8.24 -4.67
CA GLU A 454 -19.25 8.00 -3.61
C GLU A 454 -19.35 6.63 -2.90
N PHE A 455 -20.12 5.69 -3.47
CA PHE A 455 -20.09 4.30 -3.01
C PHE A 455 -18.75 3.64 -3.35
N VAL A 456 -18.37 2.67 -2.52
CA VAL A 456 -17.16 1.86 -2.73
C VAL A 456 -17.55 0.39 -2.73
N LEU A 457 -17.14 -0.34 -3.76
CA LEU A 457 -17.21 -1.80 -3.77
C LEU A 457 -15.80 -2.36 -3.54
N GLN A 458 -15.62 -3.09 -2.46
CA GLN A 458 -14.39 -3.82 -2.15
C GLN A 458 -14.62 -5.30 -2.42
N LEU A 459 -13.78 -5.88 -3.27
CA LEU A 459 -13.72 -7.31 -3.51
C LEU A 459 -12.38 -7.83 -2.98
N ARG A 460 -12.39 -8.94 -2.26
CA ARG A 460 -11.20 -9.66 -1.80
C ARG A 460 -11.33 -11.13 -2.14
N ALA A 461 -10.24 -11.72 -2.58
CA ALA A 461 -10.09 -13.16 -2.77
C ALA A 461 -8.77 -13.60 -2.14
N THR A 462 -8.84 -14.57 -1.24
CA THR A 462 -7.68 -15.21 -0.60
C THR A 462 -7.68 -16.67 -0.99
N GLY A 463 -6.57 -17.20 -1.49
CA GLY A 463 -6.45 -18.59 -1.89
C GLY A 463 -5.16 -19.22 -1.38
N GLN A 464 -5.26 -20.51 -1.05
CA GLN A 464 -4.15 -21.37 -0.69
C GLN A 464 -4.28 -22.69 -1.46
N TYR A 465 -3.17 -23.24 -1.91
CA TYR A 465 -3.13 -24.52 -2.60
C TYR A 465 -1.88 -25.32 -2.20
N THR A 466 -2.10 -26.58 -1.86
CA THR A 466 -1.07 -27.59 -1.60
C THR A 466 -1.62 -28.97 -1.90
N ASP A 467 -0.73 -29.90 -2.21
CA ASP A 467 -1.00 -31.33 -2.31
C ASP A 467 -0.69 -32.10 -1.01
N ALA A 468 -0.18 -31.43 0.02
CA ALA A 468 0.15 -32.02 1.31
C ALA A 468 -0.96 -31.78 2.35
N ARG A 469 -1.09 -32.70 3.32
CA ARG A 469 -1.89 -32.42 4.53
C ARG A 469 -1.08 -31.54 5.48
N LEU A 470 -1.60 -30.38 5.83
CA LEU A 470 -0.88 -29.38 6.63
C LEU A 470 -1.25 -29.48 8.11
N THR A 471 -0.31 -29.16 8.99
CA THR A 471 -0.59 -28.97 10.42
C THR A 471 -1.39 -27.69 10.67
N SER A 472 -2.08 -27.63 11.81
CA SER A 472 -3.00 -26.54 12.18
C SER A 472 -2.43 -25.13 12.02
N THR A 473 -1.12 -24.96 12.18
CA THR A 473 -0.41 -23.67 12.05
C THR A 473 -0.35 -23.13 10.62
N GLU A 474 -0.49 -24.00 9.61
CA GLU A 474 -0.37 -23.68 8.18
C GLU A 474 -1.69 -23.83 7.40
N GLN A 475 -2.75 -24.31 8.05
CA GLN A 475 -4.05 -24.45 7.41
C GLN A 475 -4.70 -23.08 7.15
N LEU A 476 -5.46 -23.01 6.05
CA LEU A 476 -6.36 -21.91 5.75
C LEU A 476 -7.56 -21.95 6.70
N LEU A 477 -7.77 -20.85 7.43
CA LEU A 477 -8.86 -20.70 8.40
C LEU A 477 -10.06 -19.99 7.76
N ALA A 478 -11.26 -20.54 7.89
CA ALA A 478 -12.51 -19.92 7.41
C ALA A 478 -13.60 -19.88 8.48
N GLY A 479 -14.38 -18.81 8.46
CA GLY A 479 -15.32 -18.43 9.51
C GLY A 479 -14.72 -17.35 10.41
N GLY A 480 -15.51 -16.30 10.67
CA GLY A 480 -15.11 -15.21 11.55
C GLY A 480 -15.09 -13.81 10.91
N TYR A 481 -14.65 -12.83 11.67
CA TYR A 481 -14.68 -11.41 11.38
C TYR A 481 -13.92 -11.04 10.10
N ARG A 482 -12.82 -11.76 9.81
CA ARG A 482 -11.89 -11.49 8.70
C ARG A 482 -12.03 -12.39 7.49
N SER A 483 -12.73 -13.51 7.62
CA SER A 483 -12.89 -14.50 6.58
C SER A 483 -14.35 -14.54 6.12
N VAL A 484 -15.17 -15.46 6.64
CA VAL A 484 -16.58 -15.60 6.29
C VAL A 484 -17.41 -15.17 7.51
N ARG A 485 -17.88 -13.93 7.49
CA ARG A 485 -18.63 -13.35 8.62
C ARG A 485 -19.95 -14.07 8.82
N GLY A 486 -20.51 -14.02 10.03
CA GLY A 486 -21.75 -14.74 10.38
C GLY A 486 -21.52 -16.15 10.92
N PHE A 487 -20.30 -16.68 10.79
CA PHE A 487 -19.83 -17.91 11.44
C PHE A 487 -18.89 -17.59 12.62
N ASP A 488 -18.63 -18.60 13.45
CA ASP A 488 -17.62 -18.56 14.52
C ASP A 488 -16.21 -18.41 13.95
N GLU A 489 -15.31 -17.83 14.74
CA GLU A 489 -13.90 -17.68 14.38
C GLU A 489 -13.25 -19.07 14.22
N ASN A 490 -12.50 -19.24 13.13
CA ASN A 490 -11.80 -20.48 12.81
C ASN A 490 -12.70 -21.73 12.79
N LEU A 491 -13.97 -21.58 12.40
CA LEU A 491 -14.94 -22.68 12.31
C LEU A 491 -14.41 -23.86 11.48
N LEU A 492 -13.73 -23.56 10.37
CA LEU A 492 -13.14 -24.54 9.46
C LEU A 492 -11.66 -24.28 9.26
N ARG A 493 -10.90 -25.37 9.14
CA ARG A 493 -9.46 -25.36 8.83
C ARG A 493 -9.18 -26.32 7.68
N ALA A 494 -8.59 -25.82 6.61
CA ALA A 494 -8.37 -26.59 5.40
C ALA A 494 -6.97 -26.42 4.84
N ASP A 495 -6.49 -27.41 4.11
CA ASP A 495 -5.13 -27.40 3.56
C ASP A 495 -5.08 -26.51 2.31
N SER A 496 -6.14 -26.59 1.48
CA SER A 496 -6.35 -25.77 0.29
C SER A 496 -7.72 -25.09 0.33
N GLY A 497 -7.88 -24.01 -0.43
CA GLY A 497 -9.19 -23.36 -0.57
C GLY A 497 -9.13 -21.92 -1.05
N VAL A 498 -10.32 -21.33 -1.21
CA VAL A 498 -10.51 -19.95 -1.61
C VAL A 498 -11.59 -19.31 -0.73
N ILE A 499 -11.28 -18.15 -0.16
CA ILE A 499 -12.21 -17.28 0.56
C ILE A 499 -12.46 -16.04 -0.31
N LEU A 500 -13.72 -15.68 -0.47
CA LEU A 500 -14.20 -14.55 -1.26
C LEU A 500 -15.00 -13.60 -0.37
N ASN A 501 -14.72 -12.31 -0.47
CA ASN A 501 -15.49 -11.26 0.21
C ASN A 501 -15.90 -10.20 -0.79
N ALA A 502 -17.17 -9.82 -0.77
CA ALA A 502 -17.70 -8.67 -1.48
C ALA A 502 -18.36 -7.73 -0.48
N GLU A 503 -17.90 -6.48 -0.41
CA GLU A 503 -18.44 -5.46 0.48
C GLU A 503 -18.78 -4.17 -0.28
N LEU A 504 -20.02 -3.73 -0.15
CA LEU A 504 -20.50 -2.45 -0.65
C LEU A 504 -20.60 -1.46 0.51
N ILE A 505 -19.82 -0.39 0.44
CA ILE A 505 -19.70 0.64 1.48
C ILE A 505 -20.38 1.93 1.00
N SER A 506 -21.23 2.50 1.84
CA SER A 506 -21.91 3.77 1.58
C SER A 506 -20.95 4.96 1.66
N PRO A 507 -21.31 6.12 1.09
CA PRO A 507 -20.66 7.39 1.40
C PRO A 507 -20.65 7.64 2.91
N SER A 508 -19.64 8.39 3.38
CA SER A 508 -19.57 8.73 4.80
C SER A 508 -20.59 9.80 5.15
N PHE A 509 -21.25 9.65 6.29
CA PHE A 509 -22.12 10.67 6.88
C PHE A 509 -21.75 10.92 8.34
N SER A 510 -22.17 12.05 8.89
CA SER A 510 -21.98 12.37 10.31
C SER A 510 -23.33 12.34 11.03
N ILE A 511 -23.33 11.82 12.25
CA ILE A 511 -24.48 11.81 13.16
C ILE A 511 -24.27 12.86 14.26
N PHE A 512 -23.05 13.00 14.77
CA PHE A 512 -22.77 13.77 15.98
C PHE A 512 -22.13 15.13 15.74
N ASP A 513 -21.50 15.40 14.61
CA ASP A 513 -20.79 16.67 14.34
C ASP A 513 -21.73 17.89 14.45
N ALA A 514 -23.02 17.72 14.15
CA ALA A 514 -24.04 18.76 14.30
C ALA A 514 -24.52 19.00 15.75
N THR A 515 -24.31 18.04 16.66
CA THR A 515 -24.83 18.09 18.04
C THR A 515 -23.73 18.14 19.11
N VAL A 516 -22.53 17.65 18.81
CA VAL A 516 -21.36 17.66 19.67
C VAL A 516 -20.22 18.39 18.93
N PRO A 517 -19.96 19.68 19.26
CA PRO A 517 -18.93 20.45 18.61
C PRO A 517 -17.56 19.75 18.67
N GLY A 518 -16.98 19.44 17.51
CA GLY A 518 -15.65 18.86 17.40
C GLY A 518 -15.59 17.32 17.38
N ALA A 519 -16.72 16.62 17.37
CA ALA A 519 -16.76 15.16 17.33
C ALA A 519 -16.12 14.57 16.05
N LYS A 520 -16.18 15.26 14.90
CA LYS A 520 -15.59 14.80 13.62
C LYS A 520 -15.86 13.31 13.33
N ASP A 521 -17.10 12.89 13.53
CA ASP A 521 -17.53 11.50 13.33
C ASP A 521 -17.83 11.24 11.84
N ARG A 522 -17.38 10.08 11.37
CA ARG A 522 -17.68 9.57 10.03
C ARG A 522 -18.20 8.15 10.13
N TRP A 523 -19.45 7.99 9.71
CA TRP A 523 -20.17 6.74 9.67
C TRP A 523 -20.27 6.25 8.23
N ASN A 524 -20.11 4.95 8.02
CA ASN A 524 -20.45 4.28 6.77
C ASN A 524 -21.37 3.11 7.09
N LEU A 525 -22.39 2.88 6.25
CA LEU A 525 -23.13 1.63 6.21
C LEU A 525 -22.41 0.68 5.26
N LEU A 526 -22.44 -0.62 5.55
CA LEU A 526 -21.96 -1.64 4.64
C LEU A 526 -22.99 -2.75 4.46
N GLY A 527 -22.99 -3.35 3.27
CA GLY A 527 -23.63 -4.63 2.99
C GLY A 527 -22.59 -5.57 2.40
N PHE A 528 -22.65 -6.86 2.73
CA PHE A 528 -21.64 -7.82 2.31
C PHE A 528 -22.18 -9.19 1.93
N TYR A 529 -21.37 -9.93 1.18
CA TYR A 529 -21.51 -11.35 0.90
C TYR A 529 -20.12 -11.99 0.99
N ASP A 530 -20.01 -13.06 1.78
CA ASP A 530 -18.78 -13.81 1.98
C ASP A 530 -18.98 -15.28 1.63
N ALA A 531 -17.94 -15.94 1.12
CA ALA A 531 -17.96 -17.36 0.80
C ALA A 531 -16.58 -17.99 1.04
N GLY A 532 -16.55 -19.22 1.53
CA GLY A 532 -15.36 -20.06 1.64
C GLY A 532 -15.60 -21.39 0.94
N LEU A 533 -14.69 -21.76 0.05
CA LEU A 533 -14.65 -23.06 -0.65
C LEU A 533 -13.35 -23.73 -0.26
N LEU A 534 -13.41 -24.87 0.41
CA LEU A 534 -12.26 -25.45 1.10
C LEU A 534 -12.04 -26.91 0.69
N ASP A 535 -10.80 -27.35 0.82
CA ASP A 535 -10.35 -28.70 0.51
C ASP A 535 -9.40 -29.16 1.63
N PHE A 536 -9.76 -30.29 2.25
CA PHE A 536 -9.05 -30.84 3.41
C PHE A 536 -7.87 -31.74 3.06
N ASN A 537 -7.61 -32.00 1.77
CA ASN A 537 -6.70 -33.03 1.28
C ASN A 537 -6.96 -34.42 1.89
N ASP A 538 -7.42 -35.33 1.04
CA ASP A 538 -7.81 -36.68 1.44
C ASP A 538 -6.64 -37.50 2.00
N ILE A 539 -6.94 -38.33 3.02
CA ILE A 539 -6.07 -39.44 3.39
C ILE A 539 -6.29 -40.58 2.38
N ASP A 540 -5.21 -41.24 1.96
CA ASP A 540 -5.29 -42.36 1.02
C ASP A 540 -6.33 -43.42 1.45
N GLY A 541 -7.38 -43.57 0.62
CA GLY A 541 -8.47 -44.53 0.87
C GLY A 541 -9.56 -44.05 1.82
N ARG A 542 -9.54 -42.79 2.28
CA ARG A 542 -10.58 -42.16 3.12
C ARG A 542 -10.92 -40.74 2.58
N PRO A 543 -11.75 -40.65 1.52
CA PRO A 543 -12.13 -39.34 0.99
C PRO A 543 -12.98 -38.56 2.00
N GLU A 544 -12.64 -37.29 2.21
CA GLU A 544 -13.38 -36.34 3.02
C GLU A 544 -14.36 -35.55 2.13
N THR A 545 -15.34 -34.87 2.74
CA THR A 545 -16.27 -34.01 1.99
C THR A 545 -15.78 -32.58 2.07
N ASP A 546 -15.37 -32.02 0.93
CA ASP A 546 -14.95 -30.62 0.79
C ASP A 546 -16.05 -29.67 1.28
N PRO A 547 -15.79 -28.88 2.34
CA PRO A 547 -16.81 -28.01 2.89
C PRO A 547 -16.87 -26.67 2.17
N ALA A 548 -18.07 -26.08 2.19
CA ALA A 548 -18.29 -24.72 1.73
C ALA A 548 -19.21 -23.97 2.69
N ILE A 549 -18.86 -22.73 2.99
CA ILE A 549 -19.66 -21.84 3.83
C ILE A 549 -19.95 -20.53 3.13
N GLN A 550 -21.16 -20.02 3.28
CA GLN A 550 -21.60 -18.76 2.67
C GLN A 550 -22.42 -17.93 3.63
N SER A 551 -22.26 -16.61 3.55
CA SER A 551 -23.04 -15.67 4.34
C SER A 551 -23.30 -14.37 3.61
N ALA A 552 -24.31 -13.65 4.08
CA ALA A 552 -24.53 -12.26 3.71
C ALA A 552 -24.89 -11.44 4.95
N GLY A 553 -24.65 -10.15 4.91
CA GLY A 553 -24.93 -9.33 6.07
C GLY A 553 -24.86 -7.84 5.85
N VAL A 554 -25.05 -7.13 6.96
CA VAL A 554 -25.00 -5.67 7.01
C VAL A 554 -24.16 -5.22 8.19
N GLY A 555 -23.64 -4.02 8.11
CA GLY A 555 -22.84 -3.47 9.19
C GLY A 555 -22.68 -1.96 9.14
N VAL A 556 -21.86 -1.48 10.05
CA VAL A 556 -21.56 -0.08 10.24
C VAL A 556 -20.08 0.08 10.57
N ILE A 557 -19.49 1.15 10.06
CA ILE A 557 -18.13 1.59 10.40
C ILE A 557 -18.24 3.00 10.98
N LEU A 558 -17.55 3.24 12.09
CA LEU A 558 -17.37 4.54 12.70
C LEU A 558 -15.89 4.90 12.72
N ARG A 559 -15.58 6.12 12.27
CA ARG A 559 -14.29 6.78 12.49
C ARG A 559 -14.54 8.06 13.28
N LEU A 560 -13.89 8.19 14.44
CA LEU A 560 -13.98 9.39 15.27
C LEU A 560 -12.64 10.12 15.22
N GLY A 561 -12.53 11.11 14.33
CA GLY A 561 -11.28 11.81 14.06
C GLY A 561 -10.09 10.86 13.84
N GLU A 562 -8.99 11.17 14.50
CA GLU A 562 -7.74 10.37 14.49
C GLU A 562 -7.69 9.33 15.63
N PHE A 563 -8.64 9.39 16.57
CA PHE A 563 -8.52 8.70 17.85
C PHE A 563 -9.22 7.35 17.89
N ALA A 564 -10.34 7.15 17.20
CA ALA A 564 -11.06 5.88 17.29
C ALA A 564 -11.55 5.34 15.94
N TYR A 565 -11.57 4.03 15.84
CA TYR A 565 -12.14 3.25 14.77
C TYR A 565 -13.02 2.17 15.38
N ALA A 566 -14.23 1.99 14.88
CA ALA A 566 -15.10 0.91 15.28
C ALA A 566 -15.79 0.33 14.03
N ARG A 567 -16.02 -0.98 14.05
CA ARG A 567 -16.79 -1.67 13.03
C ARG A 567 -17.63 -2.74 13.69
N ALA A 568 -18.88 -2.84 13.27
CA ALA A 568 -19.79 -3.88 13.70
C ALA A 568 -20.59 -4.38 12.49
N ALA A 569 -20.77 -5.68 12.38
CA ALA A 569 -21.49 -6.33 11.30
C ALA A 569 -22.26 -7.54 11.83
N TYR A 570 -23.43 -7.80 11.28
CA TYR A 570 -24.18 -9.02 11.53
C TYR A 570 -24.25 -9.81 10.22
N GLY A 571 -23.82 -11.07 10.25
CA GLY A 571 -23.90 -11.98 9.12
C GLY A 571 -24.93 -13.07 9.36
N TRP A 572 -25.78 -13.33 8.37
CA TRP A 572 -26.67 -14.49 8.32
C TRP A 572 -26.00 -15.62 7.55
N VAL A 573 -26.10 -16.83 8.08
CA VAL A 573 -25.66 -18.06 7.41
C VAL A 573 -26.60 -18.35 6.25
N LEU A 574 -26.04 -18.60 5.07
CA LEU A 574 -26.79 -18.90 3.85
C LEU A 574 -26.65 -20.36 3.43
N ASP A 575 -25.46 -20.93 3.56
CA ASP A 575 -25.15 -22.30 3.14
C ASP A 575 -23.98 -22.87 3.94
N THR A 576 -24.06 -24.16 4.24
CA THR A 576 -23.11 -24.96 5.05
C THR A 576 -22.99 -26.35 4.43
N GLN A 577 -22.31 -26.45 3.29
CA GLN A 577 -22.09 -27.73 2.62
C GLN A 577 -20.93 -28.49 3.25
N GLY A 578 -21.07 -29.81 3.37
CA GLY A 578 -20.01 -30.68 3.92
C GLY A 578 -19.83 -30.58 5.44
N ILE A 579 -20.69 -29.85 6.14
CA ILE A 579 -20.59 -29.62 7.59
C ILE A 579 -21.92 -30.01 8.22
N PRO A 580 -21.95 -30.74 9.35
CA PRO A 580 -23.17 -30.99 10.09
C PRO A 580 -23.79 -29.66 10.56
N ASP A 581 -25.09 -29.46 10.31
CA ASP A 581 -25.81 -28.24 10.76
C ASP A 581 -25.91 -28.13 12.30
N GLU A 582 -25.62 -29.22 13.04
CA GLU A 582 -25.66 -29.22 14.50
C GLU A 582 -24.59 -28.30 15.08
N GLY A 583 -25.02 -27.22 15.75
CA GLY A 583 -24.15 -26.30 16.48
C GLY A 583 -23.75 -25.04 15.71
N ILE A 584 -24.16 -24.89 14.44
CA ILE A 584 -23.92 -23.66 13.67
C ILE A 584 -25.09 -22.68 13.90
N PRO A 585 -24.84 -21.45 14.42
CA PRO A 585 -25.89 -20.45 14.59
C PRO A 585 -26.46 -19.97 13.24
N ASP A 586 -27.72 -19.53 13.21
CA ASP A 586 -28.34 -18.89 12.01
C ASP A 586 -27.63 -17.59 11.57
N GLY A 587 -26.79 -17.03 12.44
CA GLY A 587 -25.96 -15.87 12.17
C GLY A 587 -25.18 -15.41 13.40
N LYS A 588 -24.17 -14.58 13.19
CA LYS A 588 -23.28 -14.07 14.24
C LYS A 588 -23.00 -12.58 14.06
N MET A 589 -22.92 -11.88 15.19
CA MET A 589 -22.44 -10.49 15.25
C MET A 589 -20.92 -10.47 15.38
N HIS A 590 -20.30 -9.56 14.64
CA HIS A 590 -18.87 -9.36 14.51
C HIS A 590 -18.57 -7.90 14.80
N PHE A 591 -17.71 -7.59 15.76
CA PHE A 591 -17.39 -6.23 16.14
C PHE A 591 -15.93 -6.08 16.58
N GLY A 592 -15.42 -4.87 16.37
CA GLY A 592 -14.10 -4.46 16.85
C GLY A 592 -14.04 -2.95 17.01
N VAL A 593 -13.40 -2.51 18.09
CA VAL A 593 -13.15 -1.11 18.42
C VAL A 593 -11.68 -0.95 18.71
N THR A 594 -11.07 0.09 18.18
CA THR A 594 -9.68 0.47 18.46
C THR A 594 -9.63 1.96 18.74
N VAL A 595 -8.94 2.32 19.82
CA VAL A 595 -8.60 3.69 20.19
C VAL A 595 -7.09 3.86 20.11
N ARG A 596 -6.64 5.00 19.58
CA ARG A 596 -5.25 5.39 19.40
C ARG A 596 -5.04 6.77 20.00
N TYR A 597 -3.91 6.97 20.67
CA TYR A 597 -3.37 8.27 21.05
C TYR A 597 -2.02 8.48 20.37
#